data_AF-A0A6M0FVY8-F1
#
_entry.id   AF-A0A6M0FVY8-F1
#
_cell.length_a   1.000
_cell.length_b   1.000
_cell.length_c   1.000
_cell.angle_alpha   90.00
_cell.angle_beta   90.00
_cell.angle_gamma   90.00
#
_symmetry.space_group_name_H-M   'P 1'
#
loop_
_entity.id
_entity.type
_entity.pdbx_description
1 polymer ?
#
loop_
_entity_poly.entity_id
_entity_poly.type
_entity_poly.pdbx_seq_one_letter_code
_entity_poly.pdbx_strand_id
1 'polypeptide(L)'
;MNPNNANDSYQQILVAGYSDSEIAEIHILMQKWDKATYPTLANSIVDHANRHGFKGNYLKYLRKAANFPKKGARKTKLPKGTLRWNKGTEFLIERDNKIISYGEN
;
A
#
# COMPACT_ATOMS: atom_id res chain seq x y z
N MET A 1 -17.63 -9.60 7.84
CA MET A 1 -16.27 -10.02 7.43
C MET A 1 -16.44 -11.17 6.45
N ASN A 2 -15.95 -11.07 5.21
CA ASN A 2 -16.14 -12.11 4.21
C ASN A 2 -14.89 -13.02 4.18
N PRO A 3 -14.97 -14.30 4.61
CA PRO A 3 -13.81 -15.13 4.90
C PRO A 3 -13.47 -16.10 3.75
N ASN A 4 -13.40 -15.64 2.50
CA ASN A 4 -13.12 -16.52 1.35
C ASN A 4 -12.39 -15.80 0.21
N ASN A 5 -11.08 -15.64 0.33
CA ASN A 5 -10.19 -15.20 -0.75
C ASN A 5 -9.03 -16.19 -0.96
N ALA A 6 -9.30 -17.50 -0.86
CA ALA A 6 -8.32 -18.53 -1.19
C ALA A 6 -7.82 -18.47 -2.66
N ASN A 7 -8.52 -17.72 -3.53
CA ASN A 7 -8.20 -17.52 -4.94
C ASN A 7 -7.93 -16.05 -5.32
N ASP A 8 -7.47 -15.20 -4.39
CA ASP A 8 -7.05 -13.85 -4.76
C ASP A 8 -5.76 -13.91 -5.60
N SER A 9 -5.89 -13.81 -6.92
CA SER A 9 -4.75 -13.81 -7.84
C SER A 9 -3.76 -12.68 -7.54
N TYR A 10 -4.22 -11.56 -6.99
CA TYR A 10 -3.33 -10.48 -6.57
C TYR A 10 -2.55 -10.83 -5.32
N GLN A 11 -3.09 -11.66 -4.42
CA GLN A 11 -2.33 -12.17 -3.28
C GLN A 11 -1.15 -13.04 -3.76
N GLN A 12 -1.39 -13.88 -4.77
CA GLN A 12 -0.34 -14.70 -5.39
C GLN A 12 0.72 -13.82 -6.07
N ILE A 13 0.31 -12.80 -6.81
CA ILE A 13 1.24 -11.83 -7.44
C ILE A 13 2.07 -11.08 -6.40
N LEU A 14 1.44 -10.64 -5.31
CA LEU A 14 2.09 -9.84 -4.26
C LEU A 14 3.24 -10.59 -3.58
N VAL A 15 3.09 -11.91 -3.41
CA VAL A 15 4.03 -12.78 -2.69
C VAL A 15 4.94 -13.61 -3.62
N ALA A 16 4.70 -13.56 -4.93
CA ALA A 16 5.43 -14.36 -5.90
C ALA A 16 6.94 -14.06 -5.88
N GLY A 17 7.76 -15.11 -5.75
CA GLY A 17 9.21 -15.01 -5.78
C GLY A 17 9.86 -14.48 -4.50
N TYR A 18 9.09 -14.25 -3.44
CA TYR A 18 9.59 -13.87 -2.12
C TYR A 18 9.79 -15.11 -1.23
N SER A 19 10.75 -15.02 -0.31
CA SER A 19 10.97 -16.02 0.74
C SER A 19 9.89 -15.97 1.83
N ASP A 20 9.74 -17.03 2.62
CA ASP A 20 8.72 -17.09 3.68
C ASP A 20 8.80 -15.93 4.69
N SER A 21 10.02 -15.47 5.01
CA SER A 21 10.23 -14.32 5.90
C SER A 21 9.78 -13.00 5.27
N GLU A 22 10.05 -12.82 3.97
CA GLU A 22 9.59 -11.66 3.21
C GLU A 22 8.06 -11.68 3.02
N ILE A 23 7.47 -12.86 2.83
CA ILE A 23 6.01 -13.04 2.75
C ILE A 23 5.37 -12.67 4.09
N ALA A 24 5.93 -13.12 5.21
CA ALA A 24 5.46 -12.75 6.54
C ALA A 24 5.53 -11.23 6.74
N GLU A 25 6.61 -10.58 6.29
CA GLU A 25 6.74 -9.13 6.35
C GLU A 25 5.70 -8.42 5.47
N ILE A 26 5.47 -8.91 4.25
CA ILE A 26 4.42 -8.39 3.36
C ILE A 26 3.08 -8.40 4.09
N HIS A 27 2.70 -9.53 4.71
CA HIS A 27 1.44 -9.63 5.45
C HIS A 27 1.35 -8.65 6.62
N ILE A 28 2.43 -8.47 7.38
CA ILE A 28 2.49 -7.46 8.46
C ILE A 28 2.32 -6.05 7.91
N LEU A 29 2.99 -5.72 6.81
CA LEU A 29 2.90 -4.39 6.20
C LEU A 29 1.52 -4.14 5.60
N MET A 30 0.89 -5.14 4.99
CA MET A 30 -0.48 -5.07 4.46
C MET A 30 -1.50 -4.65 5.53
N GLN A 31 -1.31 -5.04 6.79
CA GLN A 31 -2.21 -4.63 7.87
C GLN A 31 -2.30 -3.11 8.05
N LYS A 32 -1.33 -2.34 7.55
CA LYS A 32 -1.33 -0.87 7.57
C LYS A 32 -2.13 -0.24 6.43
N TRP A 33 -2.65 -1.04 5.50
CA TRP A 33 -3.34 -0.58 4.30
C TRP A 33 -4.86 -0.73 4.40
N ASP A 34 -5.55 0.07 3.60
CA ASP A 34 -6.98 -0.05 3.32
C ASP A 34 -7.18 -0.32 1.82
N LYS A 35 -8.18 -1.14 1.50
CA LYS A 35 -8.46 -1.50 0.10
C LYS A 35 -9.14 -0.36 -0.67
N ALA A 36 -9.60 0.69 0.02
CA ALA A 36 -10.44 1.75 -0.51
C ALA A 36 -11.63 1.19 -1.30
N THR A 37 -11.67 1.44 -2.60
CA THR A 37 -12.74 1.00 -3.49
C THR A 37 -12.43 -0.32 -4.21
N TYR A 38 -11.24 -0.89 -4.01
CA TYR A 38 -10.83 -2.13 -4.70
C TYR A 38 -11.57 -3.35 -4.14
N PRO A 39 -11.77 -4.40 -4.96
CA PRO A 39 -12.34 -5.66 -4.52
C PRO A 39 -11.59 -6.26 -3.33
N THR A 40 -10.26 -6.30 -3.40
CA THR A 40 -9.38 -6.89 -2.37
C THR A 40 -8.24 -5.95 -2.01
N LEU A 41 -7.64 -6.18 -0.84
CA LEU A 41 -6.50 -5.40 -0.37
C LEU A 41 -5.26 -5.63 -1.25
N ALA A 42 -5.01 -6.89 -1.63
CA ALA A 42 -3.90 -7.23 -2.51
C ALA A 42 -4.05 -6.57 -3.89
N ASN A 43 -5.28 -6.53 -4.44
CA ASN A 43 -5.56 -5.82 -5.69
C ASN A 43 -5.19 -4.32 -5.58
N SER A 44 -5.64 -3.64 -4.53
CA SER A 44 -5.29 -2.24 -4.26
C SER A 44 -3.77 -2.01 -4.26
N ILE A 45 -3.04 -2.84 -3.51
CA ILE A 45 -1.59 -2.70 -3.36
C ILE A 45 -0.86 -2.97 -4.67
N VAL A 46 -1.17 -4.07 -5.36
CA VAL A 46 -0.52 -4.45 -6.62
C VAL A 46 -0.77 -3.39 -7.69
N ASP A 47 -2.01 -2.93 -7.84
CA ASP A 47 -2.35 -1.91 -8.82
C ASP A 47 -1.65 -0.57 -8.54
N HIS A 48 -1.66 -0.09 -7.30
CA HIS A 48 -0.94 1.14 -6.95
C HIS A 48 0.58 0.99 -7.11
N ALA A 49 1.17 -0.12 -6.65
CA ALA A 49 2.59 -0.38 -6.84
C ALA A 49 2.98 -0.36 -8.32
N ASN A 50 2.18 -0.97 -9.19
CA ASN A 50 2.41 -0.99 -10.63
C ASN A 50 2.34 0.43 -11.23
N ARG A 51 1.34 1.23 -10.84
CA ARG A 51 1.18 2.63 -11.32
C ARG A 51 2.32 3.54 -10.87
N HIS A 52 2.98 3.23 -9.76
CA HIS A 52 4.06 4.04 -9.19
C HIS A 52 5.46 3.44 -9.43
N GLY A 53 5.62 2.53 -10.40
CA GLY A 53 6.94 2.05 -10.83
C GLY A 53 7.55 0.92 -9.98
N PHE A 54 6.76 0.27 -9.12
CA PHE A 54 7.19 -0.84 -8.25
C PHE A 54 6.71 -2.21 -8.75
N LYS A 55 6.38 -2.34 -10.04
CA LYS A 55 5.93 -3.61 -10.61
C LYS A 55 6.97 -4.70 -10.36
N GLY A 56 6.55 -5.80 -9.72
CA GLY A 56 7.42 -6.91 -9.34
C GLY A 56 8.33 -6.66 -8.13
N ASN A 57 8.24 -5.49 -7.48
CA ASN A 57 8.96 -5.18 -6.24
C ASN A 57 8.01 -4.64 -5.16
N TYR A 58 6.98 -5.43 -4.85
CA TYR A 58 5.89 -5.07 -3.95
C TYR A 58 6.36 -4.90 -2.49
N LEU A 59 7.32 -5.71 -2.03
CA LEU A 59 7.87 -5.55 -0.69
C LEU A 59 8.58 -4.20 -0.52
N LYS A 60 9.36 -3.75 -1.52
CA LYS A 60 9.98 -2.41 -1.49
C LYS A 60 8.92 -1.32 -1.42
N TYR A 61 7.86 -1.41 -2.22
CA TYR A 61 6.74 -0.46 -2.19
C TYR A 61 6.11 -0.36 -0.80
N LEU A 62 5.79 -1.50 -0.19
CA LEU A 62 5.20 -1.59 1.14
C LEU A 62 6.12 -1.00 2.23
N ARG A 63 7.42 -1.32 2.18
CA ARG A 63 8.44 -0.78 3.10
C ARG A 63 8.55 0.74 2.98
N LYS A 64 8.61 1.27 1.76
CA LYS A 64 8.70 2.73 1.54
C LYS A 64 7.46 3.45 2.06
N ALA A 65 6.27 2.93 1.76
CA ALA A 65 5.03 3.50 2.27
C ALA A 65 4.96 3.49 3.80
N ALA A 66 5.34 2.38 4.44
CA ALA A 66 5.34 2.24 5.89
C ALA A 66 6.36 3.15 6.59
N ASN A 67 7.46 3.47 5.92
CA ASN A 67 8.52 4.34 6.42
C ASN A 67 8.41 5.80 5.93
N PHE A 68 7.30 6.17 5.27
CA PHE A 68 7.12 7.52 4.75
C PHE A 68 7.26 8.58 5.86
N PRO A 69 8.19 9.54 5.74
CA PRO A 69 8.52 10.42 6.84
C PRO A 69 7.54 11.59 6.94
N LYS A 70 6.47 11.41 7.73
CA LYS A 70 5.43 12.43 7.95
C LYS A 70 5.95 13.73 8.59
N LYS A 71 7.05 13.67 9.36
CA LYS A 71 7.67 14.87 9.95
C LYS A 71 8.17 15.79 8.84
N GLY A 72 7.66 17.03 8.83
CA GLY A 72 7.97 18.03 7.80
C GLY A 72 7.30 17.77 6.44
N ALA A 73 6.41 16.78 6.32
CA ALA A 73 5.62 16.58 5.12
C ALA A 73 4.46 17.59 5.06
N ARG A 74 4.16 18.11 3.87
CA ARG A 74 3.00 18.96 3.63
C ARG A 74 1.73 18.12 3.69
N LYS A 75 0.86 18.40 4.68
CA LYS A 75 -0.44 17.75 4.87
C LYS A 75 -1.55 18.50 4.15
N THR A 76 -2.33 17.79 3.33
CA THR A 76 -3.53 18.30 2.66
C THR A 76 -4.72 17.44 3.05
N LYS A 77 -5.81 18.07 3.50
CA LYS A 77 -7.09 17.38 3.75
C LYS A 77 -7.83 17.23 2.42
N LEU A 78 -8.24 16.01 2.11
CA LEU A 78 -9.06 15.64 0.97
C LEU A 78 -10.47 15.26 1.46
N PRO A 79 -11.47 15.14 0.57
CA PRO A 79 -12.82 14.73 0.94
C PRO A 79 -12.86 13.40 1.71
N LYS A 80 -13.93 13.20 2.48
CA LYS A 80 -14.20 11.96 3.24
C LYS A 80 -13.09 11.61 4.23
N GLY A 81 -12.52 12.61 4.91
CA GLY A 81 -11.48 12.41 5.94
C GLY A 81 -10.14 11.90 5.40
N THR A 82 -9.95 11.87 4.08
CA THR A 82 -8.72 11.41 3.45
C THR A 82 -7.62 12.47 3.64
N LEU A 83 -6.39 12.04 3.91
CA LEU A 83 -5.24 12.90 4.10
C LEU A 83 -4.19 12.56 3.05
N ARG A 84 -3.68 13.58 2.35
CA ARG A 84 -2.50 13.46 1.50
C ARG A 84 -1.33 14.15 2.14
N TRP A 85 -0.25 13.40 2.35
CA TRP A 85 1.05 13.89 2.77
C TRP A 85 1.96 13.95 1.57
N ASN A 86 2.70 15.05 1.37
CA ASN A 86 3.71 15.16 0.32
C ASN A 86 5.04 15.57 0.95
N LYS A 87 6.13 14.95 0.52
CA LYS A 87 7.49 15.30 0.97
C LYS A 87 8.50 15.04 -0.13
N GLY A 88 9.17 16.10 -0.59
CA GLY A 88 10.03 16.01 -1.77
C GLY A 88 9.22 15.54 -2.98
N THR A 89 9.70 14.50 -3.64
CA THR A 89 9.00 13.83 -4.74
C THR A 89 7.99 12.79 -4.27
N GLU A 90 7.95 12.42 -2.99
CA GLU A 90 7.11 11.32 -2.51
C GLU A 90 5.77 11.81 -1.95
N PHE A 91 4.74 10.97 -2.01
CA PHE A 91 3.47 11.21 -1.35
C PHE A 91 2.90 9.95 -0.68
N LEU A 92 2.08 10.17 0.35
CA LEU A 92 1.31 9.14 1.05
C LEU A 92 -0.14 9.61 1.19
N ILE A 93 -1.09 8.78 0.78
CA ILE A 93 -2.51 9.01 0.98
C ILE A 93 -3.00 8.03 2.04
N GLU A 94 -3.64 8.54 3.08
CA GLU A 94 -4.23 7.73 4.15
C GLU A 94 -5.67 8.15 4.47
N ARG A 95 -6.44 7.21 5.00
CA ARG A 95 -7.78 7.44 5.57
C ARG A 95 -7.89 6.59 6.82
N ASP A 96 -8.41 7.16 7.91
CA ASP A 96 -8.57 6.46 9.19
C ASP A 96 -7.30 5.73 9.66
N ASN A 97 -6.14 6.40 9.51
CA ASN A 97 -4.80 5.88 9.81
C ASN A 97 -4.36 4.64 9.01
N LYS A 98 -5.05 4.33 7.89
CA LYS A 98 -4.66 3.29 6.94
C LYS A 98 -4.19 3.90 5.63
N ILE A 99 -3.14 3.32 5.06
CA ILE A 99 -2.58 3.73 3.78
C ILE A 99 -3.52 3.27 2.66
N ILE A 100 -3.89 4.21 1.78
CA ILE A 100 -4.65 3.91 0.55
C ILE A 100 -3.70 3.83 -0.64
N SER A 101 -2.72 4.74 -0.70
CA SER A 101 -1.78 4.85 -1.81
C SER A 101 -0.49 5.50 -1.36
N TYR A 102 0.62 5.06 -1.95
CA TYR A 102 1.93 5.69 -1.84
C TYR A 102 2.50 5.83 -3.26
N GLY A 103 3.30 6.86 -3.50
CA GLY A 103 3.94 7.02 -4.79
C GLY A 103 5.00 8.11 -4.80
N GLU A 104 5.71 8.16 -5.92
CA GLU A 104 6.68 9.20 -6.25
C GLU A 104 6.08 10.01 -7.41
N ASN A 105 6.09 11.34 -7.30
CA ASN A 105 5.65 12.32 -8.32
C ASN A 105 6.72 12.49 -9.39
#